data_AF-A0A095WZE6-F1
#
_entry.id   AF-A0A095WZE6-F1
#
_cell.length_a   1.000
_cell.length_b   1.000
_cell.length_c   1.000
_cell.angle_alpha   90.00
_cell.angle_beta   90.00
_cell.angle_gamma   90.00
#
_symmetry.space_group_name_H-M   'P 1'
#
loop_
_entity.id
_entity.type
_entity.pdbx_description
1 polymer ?
#
loop_
_entity_poly.entity_id
_entity_poly.type
_entity_poly.pdbx_seq_one_letter_code
_entity_poly.pdbx_strand_id
1 'polypeptide(L)'
;MEILLALYLAVFIGMIMFSIFMGKTFIKALIFSVDKMMVFFISYYFIHNYFSVKVASGNAVYFWNISLSLIVVFIYAILFKLIYDRLGVFGKIINFVISYVGVVATYHLITSMFIQEKGFYYLQLLNNQDINKVVNYILMGIVAIFVWRKREESLEDNM
;
A
#
# COMPACT_ATOMS: atom_id res chain seq x y z
N MET A 1 -13.86 -19.02 42.40
CA MET A 1 -12.67 -19.37 41.61
C MET A 1 -13.04 -19.61 40.15
N GLU A 2 -14.07 -20.43 39.88
CA GLU A 2 -14.56 -20.75 38.52
C GLU A 2 -15.08 -19.53 37.73
N ILE A 3 -15.84 -18.63 38.35
CA ILE A 3 -16.34 -17.41 37.70
C ILE A 3 -15.18 -16.49 37.29
N LEU A 4 -14.15 -16.39 38.13
CA LEU A 4 -12.97 -15.57 37.85
C LEU A 4 -12.16 -16.15 36.69
N LEU A 5 -12.01 -17.48 36.65
CA LEU A 5 -11.35 -18.20 35.57
C LEU A 5 -12.11 -18.04 34.24
N ALA A 6 -13.45 -18.16 34.27
CA ALA A 6 -14.30 -17.94 33.09
C ALA A 6 -14.20 -16.50 32.57
N LEU A 7 -14.12 -15.50 33.47
CA LEU A 7 -13.93 -14.10 33.11
C LEU A 7 -12.56 -13.87 32.44
N TYR A 8 -11.48 -14.45 32.99
CA TYR A 8 -10.15 -14.37 32.36
C TYR A 8 -10.12 -15.02 30.98
N LEU A 9 -10.76 -16.18 30.82
CA LEU A 9 -10.84 -16.86 29.54
C LEU A 9 -11.63 -16.04 28.50
N ALA A 10 -12.75 -15.44 28.92
CA ALA A 10 -13.57 -14.58 28.07
C ALA A 10 -12.80 -13.32 27.60
N VAL A 11 -12.06 -12.68 28.51
CA VAL A 11 -11.21 -11.52 28.18
C VAL A 11 -10.10 -11.93 27.21
N PHE A 12 -9.44 -13.07 27.45
CA PHE A 12 -8.37 -13.58 26.57
C PHE A 12 -8.88 -13.88 25.16
N ILE A 13 -10.02 -14.57 25.04
CA ILE A 13 -10.67 -14.83 23.74
C ILE A 13 -11.07 -13.51 23.08
N GLY A 14 -11.62 -12.56 23.86
CA GLY A 14 -11.95 -11.22 23.38
C GLY A 14 -10.75 -10.47 22.80
N MET A 15 -9.58 -10.53 23.45
CA MET A 15 -8.35 -9.92 22.94
C MET A 15 -7.87 -10.58 21.64
N ILE A 16 -7.94 -11.91 21.54
CA ILE A 16 -7.60 -12.63 20.31
C ILE A 16 -8.54 -12.21 19.17
N MET A 17 -9.85 -12.20 19.42
CA MET A 17 -10.84 -11.79 18.42
C MET A 17 -10.65 -10.34 17.97
N PHE A 18 -10.41 -9.43 18.90
CA PHE A 18 -10.10 -8.03 18.60
C PHE A 18 -8.84 -7.90 17.75
N SER A 19 -7.78 -8.65 18.08
CA SER A 19 -6.52 -8.66 17.32
C SER A 19 -6.71 -9.18 15.90
N ILE A 20 -7.50 -10.24 15.71
CA ILE A 20 -7.85 -10.76 14.39
C ILE A 20 -8.67 -9.74 13.60
N PHE A 21 -9.65 -9.08 14.24
CA PHE A 21 -10.48 -8.06 13.60
C PHE A 21 -9.65 -6.85 13.16
N MET A 22 -8.83 -6.30 14.07
CA MET A 22 -7.91 -5.20 13.77
C MET A 22 -6.91 -5.58 12.69
N GLY A 23 -6.38 -6.80 12.74
CA GLY A 23 -5.48 -7.32 11.70
C GLY A 23 -6.15 -7.34 10.33
N LYS A 24 -7.39 -7.83 10.22
CA LYS A 24 -8.15 -7.84 8.95
C LYS A 24 -8.41 -6.43 8.43
N THR A 25 -8.85 -5.52 9.29
CA THR A 25 -9.15 -4.12 8.93
C THR A 25 -7.87 -3.39 8.51
N PHE A 26 -6.79 -3.58 9.25
CA PHE A 26 -5.48 -2.99 8.96
C PHE A 26 -4.91 -3.52 7.63
N ILE A 27 -4.99 -4.82 7.38
CA ILE A 27 -4.56 -5.42 6.10
C ILE A 27 -5.39 -4.86 4.93
N LYS A 28 -6.72 -4.75 5.08
CA LYS A 28 -7.60 -4.16 4.05
C LYS A 28 -7.21 -2.70 3.77
N ALA A 29 -6.95 -1.92 4.83
CA ALA A 29 -6.49 -0.54 4.69
C ALA A 29 -5.12 -0.45 4.00
N LEU A 30 -4.14 -1.27 4.42
CA LEU A 30 -2.79 -1.28 3.83
C LEU A 30 -2.81 -1.62 2.34
N ILE A 31 -3.56 -2.65 1.95
CA ILE A 31 -3.68 -3.09 0.55
C ILE A 31 -4.15 -1.96 -0.38
N PHE A 32 -4.97 -1.04 0.14
CA PHE A 32 -5.46 0.14 -0.59
C PHE A 32 -4.71 1.44 -0.31
N SER A 33 -3.73 1.42 0.59
CA SER A 33 -3.01 2.62 1.00
C SER A 33 -1.67 2.75 0.30
N VAL A 34 -1.09 1.66 -0.22
CA VAL A 34 0.24 1.72 -0.87
C VAL A 34 0.25 2.67 -2.07
N ASP A 35 -0.76 2.57 -2.95
CA ASP A 35 -0.89 3.45 -4.12
C ASP A 35 -1.18 4.90 -3.71
N LYS A 36 -2.07 5.11 -2.73
CA LYS A 36 -2.36 6.43 -2.17
C LYS A 36 -1.15 7.06 -1.50
N MET A 37 -0.33 6.27 -0.81
CA MET A 37 0.91 6.71 -0.18
C MET A 37 1.94 7.09 -1.24
N MET A 38 2.04 6.33 -2.34
CA MET A 38 2.90 6.69 -3.47
C MET A 38 2.46 8.02 -4.11
N VAL A 39 1.16 8.18 -4.37
CA VAL A 39 0.57 9.44 -4.87
C VAL A 39 0.86 10.59 -3.90
N PHE A 40 0.75 10.35 -2.59
CA PHE A 40 1.08 11.33 -1.56
C PHE A 40 2.54 11.79 -1.65
N PHE A 41 3.51 10.87 -1.65
CA PHE A 41 4.93 11.26 -1.69
C PHE A 41 5.33 11.94 -3.00
N ILE A 42 4.81 11.47 -4.13
CA ILE A 42 5.06 12.10 -5.43
C ILE A 42 4.49 13.52 -5.43
N SER A 43 3.21 13.68 -5.08
CA SER A 43 2.57 14.98 -5.05
C SER A 43 3.24 15.92 -4.04
N TYR A 44 3.60 15.43 -2.85
CA TYR A 44 4.35 16.18 -1.84
C TYR A 44 5.65 16.74 -2.42
N TYR A 45 6.42 15.92 -3.13
CA TYR A 45 7.67 16.35 -3.76
C TYR A 45 7.42 17.48 -4.79
N PHE A 46 6.43 17.31 -5.68
CA PHE A 46 6.12 18.34 -6.68
C PHE A 46 5.58 19.62 -6.04
N ILE A 47 4.63 19.51 -5.11
CA ILE A 47 4.04 20.65 -4.41
C ILE A 47 5.12 21.42 -3.64
N HIS A 48 6.02 20.72 -2.95
CA HIS A 48 7.11 21.36 -2.23
C HIS A 48 7.98 22.20 -3.15
N ASN A 49 8.50 21.59 -4.22
CA ASN A 49 9.48 22.24 -5.10
C ASN A 49 8.86 23.34 -5.98
N TYR A 50 7.59 23.19 -6.39
CA TYR A 50 7.00 24.09 -7.39
C TYR A 50 6.01 25.10 -6.83
N PHE A 51 5.42 24.86 -5.65
CA PHE A 51 4.37 25.70 -5.06
C PHE A 51 4.74 26.19 -3.66
N SER A 52 4.88 25.29 -2.68
CA SER A 52 4.90 25.67 -1.25
C SER A 52 6.08 26.56 -0.88
N VAL A 53 7.28 26.30 -1.42
CA VAL A 53 8.47 27.14 -1.16
C VAL A 53 8.39 28.53 -1.79
N LYS A 54 7.48 28.75 -2.75
CA LYS A 54 7.26 30.05 -3.40
C LYS A 54 6.20 30.89 -2.68
N VAL A 55 5.26 30.24 -2.00
CA VAL A 55 4.08 30.88 -1.39
C VAL A 55 4.22 31.01 0.13
N ALA A 56 5.05 30.19 0.76
CA ALA A 56 5.22 30.17 2.22
C ALA A 56 6.69 30.01 2.63
N SER A 57 6.98 30.27 3.90
CA SER A 57 8.30 30.09 4.52
C SER A 57 8.18 29.37 5.87
N GLY A 58 9.30 28.82 6.35
CA GLY A 58 9.36 28.09 7.62
C GLY A 58 8.37 26.91 7.66
N ASN A 59 7.69 26.74 8.80
CA ASN A 59 6.78 25.61 9.00
C ASN A 59 5.53 25.63 8.11
N ALA A 60 5.14 26.80 7.60
CA ALA A 60 3.99 26.93 6.72
C ALA A 60 4.19 26.22 5.37
N VAL A 61 5.43 26.00 4.93
CA VAL A 61 5.75 25.20 3.74
C VAL A 61 5.26 23.75 3.91
N TYR A 62 5.49 23.16 5.07
CA TYR A 62 5.09 21.77 5.35
C TYR A 62 3.56 21.64 5.46
N PHE A 63 2.90 22.66 6.03
CA PHE A 63 1.44 22.71 6.05
C PHE A 63 0.87 22.63 4.63
N TRP A 64 1.34 23.49 3.71
CA TRP A 64 0.88 23.47 2.31
C TRP A 64 1.21 22.17 1.59
N ASN A 65 2.40 21.60 1.83
CA ASN A 65 2.76 20.31 1.27
C ASN A 65 1.77 19.22 1.66
N ILE A 66 1.48 19.07 2.97
CA ILE A 66 0.60 18.02 3.47
C ILE A 66 -0.83 18.25 2.98
N SER A 67 -1.37 19.46 3.14
CA SER A 67 -2.76 19.77 2.77
C SER A 67 -3.03 19.53 1.29
N LEU A 68 -2.18 20.05 0.40
CA LEU A 68 -2.38 19.89 -1.05
C LEU A 68 -2.13 18.44 -1.50
N SER A 69 -1.19 17.72 -0.90
CA SER A 69 -0.95 16.31 -1.24
C SER A 69 -2.13 15.43 -0.83
N LEU A 70 -2.76 15.70 0.31
CA LEU A 70 -4.00 15.00 0.71
C LEU A 70 -5.15 15.28 -0.26
N ILE A 71 -5.27 16.51 -0.76
CA ILE A 71 -6.26 16.85 -1.81
C ILE A 71 -5.99 16.03 -3.08
N VAL A 72 -4.73 15.91 -3.51
CA VAL A 72 -4.36 15.10 -4.68
C VAL A 72 -4.69 13.62 -4.47
N VAL A 73 -4.41 13.07 -3.28
CA VAL A 73 -4.77 11.68 -2.95
C VAL A 73 -6.28 11.45 -2.99
N PHE A 74 -7.06 12.40 -2.48
CA PHE A 74 -8.52 12.33 -2.51
C PHE A 74 -9.06 12.35 -3.96
N ILE A 75 -8.55 13.28 -4.78
CA ILE A 75 -8.89 13.35 -6.21
C ILE A 75 -8.51 12.05 -6.92
N TYR A 76 -7.31 11.52 -6.68
CA TYR A 76 -6.86 10.24 -7.22
C TYR A 76 -7.83 9.10 -6.87
N ALA A 77 -8.27 9.00 -5.62
CA ALA A 77 -9.17 7.93 -5.19
C ALA A 77 -10.51 7.98 -5.93
N ILE A 78 -11.07 9.19 -6.14
CA ILE A 78 -12.31 9.39 -6.90
C ILE A 78 -12.09 9.03 -8.37
N LEU A 79 -11.03 9.56 -9.00
CA LEU A 79 -10.74 9.29 -10.42
C LEU A 79 -10.50 7.81 -10.67
N PHE A 80 -9.74 7.15 -9.80
CA PHE A 80 -9.50 5.72 -9.89
C PHE A 80 -10.81 4.93 -9.87
N LYS A 81 -11.72 5.21 -8.91
CA LYS A 81 -13.02 4.55 -8.84
C LYS A 81 -13.85 4.80 -10.10
N LEU A 82 -13.96 6.05 -10.55
CA LEU A 82 -14.71 6.40 -11.76
C LEU A 82 -14.18 5.70 -13.02
N ILE A 83 -12.85 5.63 -13.17
CA ILE A 83 -12.20 4.94 -14.28
C ILE A 83 -12.46 3.44 -14.19
N TYR A 84 -12.30 2.86 -13.00
CA TYR A 84 -12.53 1.44 -12.74
C TYR A 84 -13.96 1.03 -13.11
N ASP A 85 -14.95 1.77 -12.61
CA ASP A 85 -16.38 1.48 -12.82
C ASP A 85 -16.79 1.62 -14.30
N ARG A 86 -16.21 2.58 -15.04
CA ARG A 86 -16.58 2.85 -16.44
C ARG A 86 -15.89 1.92 -17.45
N LEU A 87 -14.68 1.44 -17.14
CA LEU A 87 -13.84 0.74 -18.11
C LEU A 87 -13.97 -0.79 -18.07
N GLY A 88 -14.76 -1.35 -17.15
CA GLY A 88 -15.00 -2.79 -17.04
C GLY A 88 -13.69 -3.57 -16.91
N VAL A 89 -13.39 -4.45 -17.87
CA VAL A 89 -12.17 -5.29 -17.87
C VAL A 89 -10.90 -4.44 -17.84
N PHE A 90 -10.85 -3.31 -18.54
CA PHE A 90 -9.68 -2.43 -18.52
C PHE A 90 -9.46 -1.79 -17.14
N GLY A 91 -10.54 -1.51 -16.40
CA GLY A 91 -10.47 -1.07 -15.01
C GLY A 91 -9.77 -2.11 -14.11
N LYS A 92 -10.13 -3.38 -14.29
CA LYS A 92 -9.50 -4.52 -13.59
C LYS A 92 -8.01 -4.67 -13.93
N ILE A 93 -7.63 -4.48 -15.20
CA ILE A 93 -6.22 -4.50 -15.63
C ILE A 93 -5.44 -3.35 -14.97
N ILE A 94 -5.99 -2.13 -14.96
CA ILE A 94 -5.37 -0.99 -14.30
C ILE A 94 -5.19 -1.28 -12.80
N ASN A 95 -6.22 -1.83 -12.15
CA ASN A 95 -6.15 -2.21 -10.74
C ASN A 95 -5.04 -3.26 -10.49
N PHE A 96 -4.89 -4.24 -11.39
CA PHE A 96 -3.81 -5.22 -11.32
C PHE A 96 -2.43 -4.55 -11.44
N VAL A 97 -2.23 -3.65 -12.42
CA VAL A 97 -0.96 -2.93 -12.59
C VAL A 97 -0.61 -2.13 -11.34
N ILE A 98 -1.57 -1.42 -10.75
CA ILE A 98 -1.35 -0.66 -9.51
C ILE A 98 -0.97 -1.61 -8.36
N SER A 99 -1.62 -2.78 -8.28
CA SER A 99 -1.32 -3.79 -7.25
C SER A 99 0.10 -4.33 -7.42
N TYR A 100 0.50 -4.60 -8.66
CA TYR A 100 1.85 -5.06 -8.99
C TYR A 100 2.91 -4.03 -8.62
N VAL A 101 2.71 -2.76 -8.99
CA VAL A 101 3.61 -1.65 -8.61
C VAL A 101 3.71 -1.54 -7.09
N GLY A 102 2.60 -1.65 -6.37
CA GLY A 102 2.59 -1.62 -4.91
C GLY A 102 3.37 -2.77 -4.27
N VAL A 103 3.25 -3.99 -4.81
CA VAL A 103 4.04 -5.14 -4.37
C VAL A 103 5.53 -4.96 -4.67
N VAL A 104 5.87 -4.47 -5.87
CA VAL A 104 7.27 -4.19 -6.24
C VAL A 104 7.88 -3.16 -5.29
N ALA A 105 7.20 -2.05 -5.04
CA ALA A 105 7.69 -1.02 -4.11
C ALA A 105 7.87 -1.58 -2.69
N THR A 106 6.89 -2.34 -2.19
CA THR A 106 6.94 -2.96 -0.86
C THR A 106 8.07 -3.99 -0.76
N TYR A 107 8.23 -4.83 -1.78
CA TYR A 107 9.30 -5.83 -1.85
C TYR A 107 10.68 -5.17 -1.75
N HIS A 108 10.93 -4.10 -2.52
CA HIS A 108 12.19 -3.38 -2.48
C HIS A 108 12.42 -2.67 -1.14
N LEU A 109 11.37 -2.12 -0.54
CA LEU A 109 11.46 -1.53 0.81
C LEU A 109 11.85 -2.57 1.85
N ILE A 110 11.21 -3.74 1.87
CA ILE A 110 11.52 -4.80 2.82
C ILE A 110 12.94 -5.32 2.61
N THR A 111 13.28 -5.67 1.37
CA THR A 111 14.61 -6.24 1.05
C THR A 111 15.74 -5.25 1.29
N SER A 112 15.52 -3.94 1.14
CA SER A 112 16.50 -2.90 1.50
C SER A 112 16.92 -2.93 2.96
N MET A 113 16.06 -3.42 3.86
CA MET A 113 16.38 -3.53 5.29
C MET A 113 17.38 -4.66 5.58
N PHE A 114 17.42 -5.68 4.70
CA PHE A 114 18.24 -6.88 4.88
C PHE A 114 19.46 -6.91 3.97
N ILE A 115 19.39 -6.24 2.81
CA ILE A 115 20.41 -6.26 1.77
C ILE A 115 20.88 -4.81 1.57
N GLN A 116 22.11 -4.51 1.98
CA GLN A 116 22.69 -3.15 1.89
C GLN A 116 23.59 -2.95 0.67
N GLU A 117 23.41 -3.74 -0.39
CA GLU A 117 24.15 -3.52 -1.64
C GLU A 117 23.64 -2.28 -2.39
N LYS A 118 24.56 -1.57 -3.07
CA LYS A 118 24.26 -0.39 -3.88
C LYS A 118 23.53 -0.81 -5.16
N GLY A 119 22.20 -0.88 -5.14
CA GLY A 119 21.40 -1.21 -6.31
C GLY A 119 19.92 -1.49 -6.00
N PHE A 120 19.23 -2.16 -6.94
CA PHE A 120 17.91 -2.73 -6.68
C PHE A 120 18.03 -3.92 -5.73
N TYR A 121 17.31 -3.86 -4.62
CA TYR A 121 17.32 -4.88 -3.57
C TYR A 121 16.53 -6.12 -4.00
N TYR A 122 17.23 -7.16 -4.46
CA TYR A 122 16.66 -8.46 -4.77
C TYR A 122 17.22 -9.52 -3.82
N LEU A 123 16.36 -10.42 -3.34
CA LEU A 123 16.82 -11.63 -2.66
C LEU A 123 17.71 -12.44 -3.61
N GLN A 124 18.89 -12.85 -3.13
CA GLN A 124 19.82 -13.68 -3.88
C GLN A 124 19.39 -15.14 -3.82
N LEU A 125 18.40 -15.50 -4.64
CA LEU A 125 17.85 -16.85 -4.77
C LEU A 125 18.72 -17.73 -5.68
N LEU A 126 19.38 -17.12 -6.67
CA LEU A 126 20.19 -17.77 -7.68
C LEU A 126 21.53 -17.04 -7.88
N ASN A 127 22.55 -17.78 -8.32
CA ASN A 127 23.89 -17.23 -8.56
C ASN A 127 23.98 -16.36 -9.82
N ASN A 128 23.16 -16.64 -10.84
CA ASN A 128 23.08 -15.81 -12.04
C ASN A 128 22.19 -14.59 -11.76
N GLN A 129 22.77 -13.38 -11.83
CA GLN A 129 22.08 -12.15 -11.45
C GLN A 129 20.84 -11.84 -12.30
N ASP A 130 20.90 -12.05 -13.62
CA ASP A 130 19.78 -11.72 -14.50
C ASP A 130 18.62 -12.70 -14.32
N ILE A 131 18.93 -13.99 -14.21
CA ILE A 131 17.91 -15.00 -13.88
C ILE A 131 17.35 -14.75 -12.48
N ASN A 132 18.18 -14.35 -11.51
CA ASN A 132 17.72 -14.00 -10.17
C ASN A 132 16.71 -12.84 -10.18
N LYS A 133 16.95 -11.79 -10.97
CA LYS A 133 15.99 -10.68 -11.14
C LYS A 133 14.66 -11.17 -11.71
N VAL A 134 14.70 -11.99 -12.77
CA VAL A 134 13.50 -12.56 -13.40
C VAL A 134 12.70 -13.37 -12.40
N VAL A 135 13.35 -14.25 -11.62
CA VAL A 135 12.68 -15.05 -10.59
C VAL A 135 12.03 -14.17 -9.53
N ASN A 136 12.71 -13.12 -9.06
CA ASN A 136 12.12 -12.20 -8.09
C ASN A 136 10.91 -11.45 -8.66
N TYR A 137 10.92 -11.03 -9.93
CA TYR A 137 9.74 -10.44 -10.58
C TYR A 137 8.57 -11.41 -10.73
N ILE A 138 8.83 -12.70 -10.98
CA ILE A 138 7.80 -13.73 -11.00
C ILE A 138 7.18 -13.88 -9.59
N LEU A 139 8.01 -13.94 -8.54
CA LEU A 139 7.53 -14.02 -7.15
C LEU A 139 6.68 -12.81 -6.78
N MET A 140 7.13 -11.60 -7.12
CA MET A 140 6.36 -10.38 -6.95
C MET A 140 5.03 -10.43 -7.72
N GLY A 141 5.03 -10.99 -8.93
CA GLY A 141 3.80 -11.20 -9.72
C GLY A 141 2.80 -12.12 -9.06
N ILE A 142 3.26 -13.24 -8.50
CA ILE A 142 2.42 -14.17 -7.76
C ILE A 142 1.77 -13.46 -6.57
N VAL A 143 2.55 -12.72 -5.78
CA VAL A 143 2.03 -11.94 -4.63
C VAL A 143 1.04 -10.86 -5.10
N ALA A 144 1.33 -10.18 -6.21
CA ALA A 144 0.47 -9.15 -6.78
C ALA A 144 -0.91 -9.68 -7.17
N ILE A 145 -1.03 -10.94 -7.62
CA ILE A 145 -2.32 -11.57 -7.91
C ILE A 145 -3.19 -11.65 -6.64
N PHE A 146 -2.62 -12.03 -5.50
CA PHE A 146 -3.35 -12.08 -4.23
C PHE A 146 -3.80 -10.69 -3.77
N VAL A 147 -2.90 -9.70 -3.86
CA VAL A 147 -3.19 -8.31 -3.51
C VAL A 147 -4.29 -7.74 -4.41
N TRP A 148 -4.16 -7.95 -5.72
CA TRP A 148 -5.16 -7.52 -6.70
C TRP A 148 -6.53 -8.12 -6.41
N ARG A 149 -6.62 -9.43 -6.17
CA ARG A 149 -7.90 -10.09 -5.88
C ARG A 149 -8.56 -9.52 -4.62
N LYS A 150 -7.78 -9.22 -3.57
CA LYS A 150 -8.29 -8.55 -2.37
C LYS A 150 -8.74 -7.11 -2.63
N ARG A 151 -8.13 -6.42 -3.59
CA ARG A 151 -8.60 -5.11 -4.03
C ARG A 151 -9.90 -5.21 -4.81
N GLU A 152 -10.04 -6.17 -5.72
CA GLU A 152 -11.29 -6.41 -6.45
C GLU A 152 -12.46 -6.68 -5.49
N GLU A 153 -12.30 -7.63 -4.54
CA GLU A 153 -13.31 -7.95 -3.53
C GLU A 153 -13.78 -6.69 -2.78
N SER A 154 -12.85 -5.81 -2.39
CA SER A 154 -13.20 -4.59 -1.68
C SER A 154 -13.78 -3.48 -2.57
N LEU A 155 -13.51 -3.47 -3.87
CA LEU A 155 -14.14 -2.52 -4.79
C LEU A 155 -15.58 -2.95 -5.07
N GLU A 156 -15.82 -4.25 -5.17
CA GLU A 156 -17.15 -4.87 -5.32
C GLU A 156 -18.00 -4.72 -4.03
N ASP A 157 -17.42 -4.84 -2.84
CA ASP A 157 -18.11 -4.61 -1.54
C ASP A 157 -18.61 -3.16 -1.34
N ASN A 158 -18.01 -2.19 -2.03
CA ASN A 158 -18.33 -0.75 -1.90
C ASN A 158 -19.28 -0.26 -3.03
N MET A 159 -19.97 -1.20 -3.68
CA MET A 159 -21.10 -1.00 -4.60
C MET A 159 -22.40 -1.43 -3.93
#